data_AF-Q6JU15-F1
#
_entry.id   AF-Q6JU15-F1
#
_cell.length_a   1.000
_cell.length_b   1.000
_cell.length_c   1.000
_cell.angle_alpha   90.00
_cell.angle_beta   90.00
_cell.angle_gamma   90.00
#
_symmetry.space_group_name_H-M   'P 1'
#
loop_
_entity.id
_entity.type
_entity.pdbx_description
1 polymer ?
#
loop_
_entity_poly.entity_id
_entity_poly.type
_entity_poly.pdbx_seq_one_letter_code
_entity_poly.pdbx_strand_id
1 'polypeptide(L)'
;AGVSSKNVTLGVPRLKEIINISKKPKAPSLTVFLVGAAARDAEKAKNVLCRLEHTTLRKVTSNTAIYYDPDPQNTVINEDQEFVNVYYEMPDFDVSRISPWLLRIELDRKKMTDKKLTMEQISQKINSGFGDDLNCIFN
;
A
#
# COMPACT_ATOMS: atom_id res chain seq x y z
N ALA A 1 12.14 25.01 21.74
CA ALA A 1 12.79 23.71 22.02
C ALA A 1 11.76 22.60 21.86
N GLY A 2 12.00 21.66 20.94
CA GLY A 2 11.09 20.55 20.61
C GLY A 2 11.42 20.01 19.22
N VAL A 3 11.79 18.73 19.12
CA VAL A 3 12.45 18.12 17.94
C VAL A 3 11.48 17.65 16.85
N SER A 4 10.23 18.14 16.83
CA SER A 4 9.22 17.68 15.86
C SER A 4 8.79 18.81 14.93
N SER A 5 9.04 18.63 13.63
CA SER A 5 8.64 19.51 12.52
C SER A 5 7.14 19.46 12.21
N LYS A 6 6.29 19.22 13.21
CA LYS A 6 4.83 19.14 13.01
C LYS A 6 4.21 20.54 13.02
N ASN A 7 3.46 20.84 11.95
CA ASN A 7 2.64 22.04 11.81
C ASN A 7 1.45 22.00 12.81
N VAL A 8 1.69 22.40 14.05
CA VAL A 8 0.62 22.60 15.04
C VAL A 8 -0.01 23.97 14.81
N THR A 9 -1.34 24.06 14.89
CA THR A 9 -2.01 25.36 14.86
C THR A 9 -1.85 26.02 16.23
N LEU A 10 -1.14 27.16 16.29
CA LEU A 10 -0.83 27.90 17.53
C LEU A 10 -1.46 29.30 17.51
N GLY A 11 -1.59 29.91 18.68
CA GLY A 11 -2.03 31.29 18.85
C GLY A 11 -3.52 31.51 18.55
N VAL A 12 -3.86 32.68 18.00
CA VAL A 12 -5.25 33.13 17.76
C VAL A 12 -6.07 32.16 16.91
N PRO A 13 -5.55 31.56 15.82
CA PRO A 13 -6.30 30.57 15.05
C PRO A 13 -6.74 29.37 15.88
N ARG A 14 -5.88 28.87 16.77
CA ARG A 14 -6.21 27.74 17.65
C ARG A 14 -7.26 28.13 18.70
N LEU A 15 -7.16 29.34 19.25
CA LEU A 15 -8.14 29.85 20.21
C LEU A 15 -9.54 29.93 19.58
N LYS A 16 -9.64 30.44 18.35
CA LYS A 16 -10.91 30.49 17.60
C LYS A 16 -11.53 29.11 17.38
N GLU A 17 -10.70 28.10 17.04
CA GLU A 17 -11.19 26.72 16.88
C GLU A 17 -11.77 26.14 18.17
N ILE A 18 -11.13 26.42 19.32
CA ILE A 18 -11.55 25.93 20.64
C ILE A 18 -12.84 26.61 21.09
N ILE A 19 -12.90 27.94 21.02
CA ILE A 19 -14.08 28.71 21.45
C ILE A 19 -15.33 28.33 20.64
N ASN A 20 -15.17 28.16 19.32
CA ASN A 20 -16.28 27.83 18.44
C ASN A 20 -16.59 26.33 18.36
N ILE A 21 -15.87 25.48 19.08
CA ILE A 21 -16.04 24.02 19.09
C ILE A 21 -16.07 23.48 17.64
N SER A 22 -15.04 23.82 16.86
CA SER A 22 -14.96 23.40 15.47
C SER A 22 -14.91 21.87 15.33
N LYS A 23 -15.81 21.29 14.53
CA LYS A 23 -15.85 19.85 14.25
C LYS A 23 -14.63 19.34 13.47
N LYS A 24 -13.93 20.22 12.75
CA LYS A 24 -12.78 19.88 11.90
C LYS A 24 -11.63 20.86 12.18
N PRO A 25 -10.86 20.66 13.26
CA PRO A 25 -9.69 21.50 13.53
C PRO A 25 -8.67 21.35 12.41
N LYS A 26 -7.91 22.42 12.12
CA LYS A 26 -6.98 22.47 10.97
C LYS A 26 -5.80 21.52 11.11
N ALA A 27 -5.27 21.34 12.31
CA ALA A 27 -4.17 20.43 12.62
C ALA A 27 -4.59 19.45 13.74
N PRO A 28 -5.44 18.45 13.43
CA PRO A 28 -5.81 17.44 14.41
C PRO A 28 -4.56 16.63 14.79
N SER A 29 -4.38 16.40 16.09
CA SER A 29 -3.26 15.60 16.60
C SER A 29 -3.75 14.62 17.65
N LEU A 30 -3.20 13.40 17.59
CA LEU A 30 -3.40 12.37 18.60
C LEU A 30 -2.02 11.87 19.04
N THR A 31 -1.82 11.78 20.36
CA THR A 31 -0.63 11.16 20.95
C THR A 31 -1.03 9.77 21.44
N VAL A 32 -0.39 8.74 20.88
CA VAL A 32 -0.64 7.33 21.24
C VAL A 32 0.55 6.84 22.05
N PHE A 33 0.31 6.43 23.29
CA PHE A 33 1.32 5.81 24.14
C PHE A 33 1.30 4.29 23.93
N LEU A 34 2.48 3.70 23.75
CA LEU A 34 2.63 2.25 23.60
C LEU A 34 2.72 1.58 24.97
N VAL A 35 2.31 0.31 25.04
CA VAL A 35 2.34 -0.50 26.25
C VAL A 35 3.14 -1.80 26.03
N GLY A 36 3.53 -2.44 27.13
CA GLY A 36 4.26 -3.72 27.10
C GLY A 36 5.61 -3.60 26.40
N ALA A 37 5.98 -4.63 25.63
CA ALA A 37 7.28 -4.67 24.95
C ALA A 37 7.45 -3.56 23.91
N ALA A 38 6.38 -3.15 23.22
CA ALA A 38 6.43 -2.08 22.21
C ALA A 38 6.77 -0.71 22.80
N ALA A 39 6.58 -0.51 24.11
CA ALA A 39 6.97 0.72 24.79
C ALA A 39 8.49 0.85 25.01
N ARG A 40 9.23 -0.25 24.92
CA ARG A 40 10.67 -0.33 25.25
C ARG A 40 11.54 -0.83 24.09
N ASP A 41 10.93 -1.23 22.98
CA ASP A 41 11.59 -1.84 21.83
C ASP A 41 11.19 -1.07 20.56
N ALA A 42 12.18 -0.47 19.89
CA ALA A 42 11.96 0.37 18.72
C ALA A 42 11.40 -0.41 17.51
N GLU A 43 11.77 -1.68 17.37
CA GLU A 43 11.34 -2.52 16.26
C GLU A 43 9.88 -2.94 16.43
N LYS A 44 9.48 -3.25 17.68
CA LYS A 44 8.08 -3.49 18.04
C LYS A 44 7.25 -2.21 17.95
N ALA A 45 7.81 -1.06 18.31
CA ALA A 45 7.15 0.23 18.10
C ALA A 45 6.90 0.51 16.62
N LYS A 46 7.87 0.20 15.74
CA LYS A 46 7.72 0.31 14.28
C LYS A 46 6.59 -0.59 13.75
N ASN A 47 6.43 -1.80 14.29
CA ASN A 47 5.30 -2.67 13.93
C ASN A 47 3.94 -2.02 14.24
N VAL A 48 3.81 -1.35 15.38
CA VAL A 48 2.56 -0.63 15.73
C VAL A 48 2.36 0.57 14.79
N LEU A 49 3.41 1.31 14.48
CA LEU A 49 3.36 2.42 13.53
C LEU A 49 2.86 1.97 12.16
N CYS A 50 3.43 0.91 11.59
CA CYS A 50 3.04 0.37 10.28
C CYS A 50 1.57 -0.06 10.24
N ARG A 51 1.02 -0.54 11.36
CA ARG A 51 -0.40 -0.95 11.45
C ARG A 51 -1.37 0.21 11.60
N LEU A 52 -0.97 1.30 12.25
CA LEU A 52 -1.82 2.49 12.45
C LEU A 52 -1.78 3.43 11.25
N GLU A 53 -0.67 3.48 10.53
CA GLU A 53 -0.52 4.39 9.41
C GLU A 53 -1.41 3.97 8.25
N HIS A 54 -2.29 4.88 7.83
CA HIS A 54 -3.04 4.67 6.60
C HIS A 54 -2.11 4.74 5.38
N THR A 55 -1.76 3.56 4.87
CA THR A 55 -1.02 3.39 3.63
C THR A 55 -1.99 2.97 2.53
N THR A 56 -1.88 3.60 1.36
CA THR A 56 -2.65 3.26 0.16
C THR A 56 -1.70 2.67 -0.87
N LEU A 57 -2.23 1.90 -1.83
CA LEU A 57 -1.42 1.32 -2.91
C LEU A 57 -0.61 2.41 -3.64
N ARG A 58 -1.24 3.56 -3.91
CA ARG A 58 -0.59 4.76 -4.49
C ARG A 58 0.70 5.17 -3.77
N LYS A 59 0.79 5.04 -2.44
CA LYS A 59 2.00 5.45 -1.71
C LYS A 59 3.19 4.55 -2.01
N VAL A 60 2.94 3.26 -2.24
CA VAL A 60 3.97 2.23 -2.44
C VAL A 60 4.21 1.92 -3.92
N THR A 61 3.33 2.34 -4.81
CA THR A 61 3.51 2.24 -6.26
C THR A 61 4.55 3.23 -6.78
N SER A 62 5.47 2.74 -7.61
CA SER A 62 6.43 3.52 -8.39
C SER A 62 5.84 3.91 -9.74
N ASN A 63 5.26 2.94 -10.44
CA ASN A 63 4.78 3.11 -11.80
C ASN A 63 3.51 2.26 -12.05
N THR A 64 2.67 2.72 -12.98
CA THR A 64 1.50 1.97 -13.46
C THR A 64 1.39 2.14 -14.96
N ALA A 65 1.27 1.02 -15.68
CA ALA A 65 1.12 1.03 -17.12
C ALA A 65 0.10 -0.01 -17.57
N ILE A 66 -0.64 0.32 -18.64
CA ILE A 66 -1.61 -0.57 -19.26
C ILE A 66 -1.01 -1.04 -20.58
N TYR A 67 -1.00 -2.36 -20.77
CA TYR A 67 -0.51 -3.02 -21.96
C TYR A 67 -1.65 -3.78 -22.62
N TYR A 68 -1.60 -3.84 -23.95
CA TYR A 68 -2.37 -4.80 -24.71
C TYR A 68 -1.50 -6.06 -24.85
N ASP A 69 -1.94 -7.14 -24.21
CA ASP A 69 -1.23 -8.41 -24.12
C ASP A 69 -2.18 -9.55 -24.54
N PRO A 70 -2.23 -9.88 -25.84
CA PRO A 70 -3.22 -10.80 -26.38
C PRO A 70 -2.98 -12.27 -26.00
N ASP A 71 -1.73 -12.63 -25.67
CA ASP A 71 -1.36 -13.96 -25.20
C ASP A 71 -0.82 -13.88 -23.76
N PRO A 72 -1.65 -14.18 -22.74
CA PRO A 72 -1.24 -14.10 -21.34
C PRO A 72 -0.15 -15.10 -20.94
N GLN A 73 0.10 -16.15 -21.74
CA GLN A 73 1.22 -17.08 -21.51
C GLN A 73 2.52 -16.56 -22.12
N ASN A 74 2.45 -15.73 -23.16
CA ASN A 74 3.62 -15.17 -23.84
C ASN A 74 3.55 -13.64 -23.82
N THR A 75 3.76 -13.07 -22.63
CA THR A 75 3.63 -11.63 -22.45
C THR A 75 4.54 -10.84 -23.39
N VAL A 76 4.01 -9.72 -23.91
CA VAL A 76 4.79 -8.74 -24.70
C VAL A 76 5.87 -8.01 -23.89
N ILE A 77 5.89 -8.19 -22.56
CA ILE A 77 6.83 -7.54 -21.64
C ILE A 77 8.02 -8.47 -21.39
N ASN A 78 9.11 -8.26 -22.14
CA ASN A 78 10.29 -9.14 -22.12
C ASN A 78 10.87 -9.42 -20.71
N GLU A 79 10.85 -8.42 -19.82
CA GLU A 79 11.41 -8.55 -18.46
C GLU A 79 10.54 -9.38 -17.50
N ASP A 80 9.26 -9.57 -17.83
CA ASP A 80 8.32 -10.36 -17.03
C ASP A 80 8.08 -11.77 -17.61
N GLN A 81 8.62 -12.08 -18.81
CA GLN A 81 8.36 -13.34 -19.52
C GLN A 81 8.70 -14.59 -18.70
N GLU A 82 9.89 -14.66 -18.11
CA GLU A 82 10.31 -15.83 -17.33
C GLU A 82 9.35 -16.10 -16.16
N PHE A 83 8.98 -15.04 -15.45
CA PHE A 83 8.05 -15.12 -14.31
C PHE A 83 6.63 -15.53 -14.76
N VAL A 84 6.11 -14.91 -15.82
CA VAL A 84 4.77 -15.20 -16.35
C VAL A 84 4.68 -16.64 -16.87
N ASN A 85 5.71 -17.11 -17.58
CA ASN A 85 5.76 -18.47 -18.10
C ASN A 85 5.66 -19.49 -16.96
N VAL A 86 6.52 -19.36 -15.93
CA VAL A 86 6.52 -20.27 -14.76
C VAL A 86 5.18 -20.26 -14.04
N TYR A 87 4.51 -19.10 -13.93
CA TYR A 87 3.20 -19.01 -13.30
C TYR A 87 2.13 -19.82 -14.04
N TYR A 88 2.13 -19.80 -15.38
CA TYR A 88 1.13 -20.48 -16.21
C TYR A 88 1.54 -21.90 -16.66
N GLU A 89 2.72 -22.40 -16.26
CA GLU A 89 3.12 -23.80 -16.49
C GLU A 89 2.20 -24.81 -15.78
N MET A 90 1.54 -24.41 -14.69
CA MET A 90 0.54 -25.22 -14.00
C MET A 90 -0.87 -24.92 -14.56
N PRO A 91 -1.59 -25.91 -15.12
CA PRO A 91 -2.85 -25.72 -15.85
C PRO A 91 -4.06 -25.54 -14.93
N ASP A 92 -3.88 -24.85 -13.81
CA ASP A 92 -4.89 -24.74 -12.75
C ASP A 92 -5.90 -23.62 -13.05
N PHE A 93 -5.66 -22.83 -14.12
CA PHE A 93 -6.44 -21.65 -14.47
C PHE A 93 -6.83 -21.63 -15.96
N ASP A 94 -8.10 -21.33 -16.24
CA ASP A 94 -8.61 -21.18 -17.59
C ASP A 94 -8.24 -19.79 -18.15
N VAL A 95 -7.18 -19.78 -18.95
CA VAL A 95 -6.61 -18.58 -19.55
C VAL A 95 -7.53 -17.91 -20.58
N SER A 96 -8.54 -18.63 -21.10
CA SER A 96 -9.48 -18.11 -22.10
C SER A 96 -10.44 -17.05 -21.55
N ARG A 97 -10.55 -16.96 -20.23
CA ARG A 97 -11.42 -15.99 -19.53
C ARG A 97 -10.73 -14.69 -19.17
N ILE A 98 -9.44 -14.54 -19.51
CA ILE A 98 -8.63 -13.38 -19.14
C ILE A 98 -8.77 -12.27 -20.19
N SER A 99 -8.84 -11.02 -19.74
CA SER A 99 -8.82 -9.85 -20.62
C SER A 99 -7.47 -9.72 -21.34
N PRO A 100 -7.44 -9.33 -22.63
CA PRO A 100 -6.19 -9.00 -23.33
C PRO A 100 -5.58 -7.67 -22.85
N TRP A 101 -6.19 -6.98 -21.88
CA TRP A 101 -5.65 -5.77 -21.29
C TRP A 101 -5.00 -6.10 -19.93
N LEU A 102 -3.69 -5.88 -19.86
CA LEU A 102 -2.87 -6.09 -18.67
C LEU A 102 -2.60 -4.75 -17.96
N LEU A 103 -2.91 -4.68 -16.67
CA LEU A 103 -2.48 -3.58 -15.81
C LEU A 103 -1.24 -4.01 -15.01
N ARG A 104 -0.09 -3.43 -15.35
CA ARG A 104 1.18 -3.67 -14.64
C ARG A 104 1.42 -2.57 -13.61
N ILE A 105 1.67 -2.97 -12.37
CA ILE A 105 1.96 -2.07 -11.25
C ILE A 105 3.34 -2.41 -10.72
N GLU A 106 4.26 -1.45 -10.80
CA GLU A 106 5.60 -1.57 -10.24
C GLU A 106 5.61 -0.96 -8.82
N LEU A 107 6.11 -1.72 -7.84
CA LEU A 107 6.18 -1.27 -6.44
C LEU A 107 7.59 -0.85 -6.04
N ASP A 108 7.68 0.18 -5.20
CA ASP A 108 8.92 0.67 -4.64
C ASP A 108 9.40 -0.25 -3.51
N ARG A 109 10.50 -0.98 -3.76
CA ARG A 109 11.09 -1.92 -2.79
C ARG A 109 11.45 -1.27 -1.45
N LYS A 110 11.95 -0.03 -1.46
CA LYS A 110 12.33 0.68 -0.25
C LYS A 110 11.09 1.02 0.57
N LYS A 111 10.04 1.54 -0.06
CA LYS A 111 8.77 1.83 0.63
C LYS A 111 8.09 0.58 1.15
N MET A 112 8.10 -0.51 0.38
CA MET A 112 7.58 -1.82 0.82
C MET A 112 8.28 -2.31 2.09
N THR A 113 9.61 -2.21 2.13
CA THR A 113 10.43 -2.57 3.30
C THR A 113 10.15 -1.67 4.50
N ASP A 114 10.10 -0.35 4.28
CA ASP A 114 9.84 0.63 5.33
C ASP A 114 8.46 0.45 5.98
N LYS A 115 7.47 0.05 5.17
CA LYS A 115 6.09 -0.24 5.61
C LYS A 115 5.89 -1.67 6.10
N LYS A 116 6.90 -2.54 6.01
CA LYS A 116 6.81 -3.97 6.32
C LYS A 116 5.67 -4.66 5.58
N LEU A 117 5.51 -4.34 4.30
CA LEU A 117 4.51 -4.93 3.42
C LEU A 117 5.13 -6.06 2.60
N THR A 118 4.32 -7.08 2.35
CA THR A 118 4.65 -8.21 1.47
C THR A 118 3.72 -8.21 0.26
N MET A 119 4.15 -8.80 -0.86
CA MET A 119 3.30 -8.92 -2.05
C MET A 119 2.06 -9.77 -1.78
N GLU A 120 2.18 -10.81 -0.95
CA GLU A 120 1.06 -11.65 -0.52
C GLU A 120 -0.05 -10.83 0.15
N GLN A 121 0.31 -9.95 1.10
CA GLN A 121 -0.67 -9.07 1.75
C GLN A 121 -1.36 -8.12 0.77
N ILE A 122 -0.63 -7.62 -0.23
CA ILE A 122 -1.20 -6.74 -1.25
C ILE A 122 -2.16 -7.52 -2.15
N SER A 123 -1.73 -8.65 -2.69
CA SER A 123 -2.54 -9.52 -3.55
C SER A 123 -3.82 -9.95 -2.84
N GLN A 124 -3.71 -10.42 -1.59
CA GLN A 124 -4.86 -10.79 -0.78
C GLN A 124 -5.83 -9.61 -0.58
N LYS A 125 -5.32 -8.40 -0.37
CA LYS A 125 -6.19 -7.22 -0.22
C LYS A 125 -6.87 -6.80 -1.50
N ILE A 126 -6.21 -6.89 -2.65
CA ILE A 126 -6.82 -6.61 -3.94
C ILE A 126 -7.92 -7.65 -4.22
N ASN A 127 -7.61 -8.95 -4.11
CA ASN A 127 -8.60 -10.02 -4.32
C ASN A 127 -9.77 -9.92 -3.34
N SER A 128 -9.54 -9.54 -2.08
CA SER A 128 -10.63 -9.32 -1.12
C SER A 128 -11.55 -8.14 -1.45
N GLY A 129 -11.05 -7.16 -2.21
CA GLY A 129 -11.80 -5.97 -2.58
C GLY A 129 -12.56 -6.10 -3.89
N PHE A 130 -12.01 -6.85 -4.85
CA PHE A 130 -12.56 -7.00 -6.20
C PHE A 130 -13.12 -8.40 -6.50
N GLY A 131 -12.91 -9.38 -5.61
CA GLY A 131 -13.38 -10.75 -5.80
C GLY A 131 -12.72 -11.41 -7.00
N ASP A 132 -13.54 -12.10 -7.80
CA ASP A 132 -13.11 -12.88 -8.98
C ASP A 132 -13.07 -12.04 -10.27
N ASP A 133 -13.30 -10.73 -10.20
CA ASP A 133 -13.31 -9.84 -11.37
C ASP A 133 -11.91 -9.56 -11.94
N LEU A 134 -10.86 -9.90 -11.19
CA LEU A 134 -9.47 -9.72 -11.61
C LEU A 134 -8.60 -10.89 -11.16
N ASN A 135 -7.56 -11.17 -11.94
CA ASN A 135 -6.50 -12.09 -11.57
C ASN A 135 -5.23 -11.30 -11.21
N CYS A 136 -4.67 -11.55 -10.01
CA CYS A 136 -3.46 -10.88 -9.52
C CYS A 136 -2.29 -11.85 -9.47
N ILE A 137 -1.26 -11.59 -10.28
CA ILE A 137 0.02 -12.30 -10.28
C ILE A 137 1.13 -11.40 -9.74
N PHE A 138 2.11 -11.96 -9.03
CA PHE A 138 3.25 -11.22 -8.48
C PHE A 138 4.49 -12.12 -8.30
N ASN A 139 5.67 -11.50 -8.31
CA ASN A 139 6.98 -12.08 -7.96
C ASN A 139 7.42 -11.63 -6.56
#